data_AF-A0A7C3M5A9-F1
#
_entry.id   AF-A0A7C3M5A9-F1
#
_cell.length_a   1.000
_cell.length_b   1.000
_cell.length_c   1.000
_cell.angle_alpha   90.00
_cell.angle_beta   90.00
_cell.angle_gamma   90.00
#
_symmetry.space_group_name_H-M   'P 1'
#
loop_
_entity.id
_entity.type
_entity.pdbx_description
1 polymer ?
#
loop_
_entity_poly.entity_id
_entity_poly.type
_entity_poly.pdbx_seq_one_letter_code
_entity_poly.pdbx_strand_id
1 'polypeptide(L)'
;MRKKYLPICSLFIFLLVFDTQLFSPLEKKLEYADNLFHSMRLEWAKGWDLTEVENFIDKAKNEIKNKRFTEAERYLDTAISKMKAIEKRYNQSYKGPSPKTSSWFTGKDLVKLVAYRTIERGIIGFSWGQSVAMKGLIASGNWMSVKNIIEMYMVNSSMPKNVNDCAIGDVLISLYEITKDERYIKRARELGDFVLSYKDRLQSGGIVNVPETKQLWIDTVYMICPFMVRLGGIYKEEGIRQLKIHIRYLMDPNIFLFHHAWDELTLSQSPNYWARGNGWMLATLVEVIPYLEGEDKTYIETIVKNMIMTLIRLQDSSGLWHTLINMKDTYLETSGSALISYGIAKAVSLGILNKDYLEIAQKTFEGIRTRITREGDVLGVSEGTGPGDYIYYTTRKTGTFPHGQGSVLLLGGALNEKL
;
A
#
# COMPACT_ATOMS: atom_id res chain seq x y z
N MET A 1 -54.59 -10.44 5.63
CA MET A 1 -54.37 -9.69 6.89
C MET A 1 -52.99 -10.03 7.47
N ARG A 2 -52.12 -9.01 7.59
CA ARG A 2 -50.95 -8.84 8.50
C ARG A 2 -49.84 -9.91 8.64
N LYS A 3 -48.64 -9.58 8.09
CA LYS A 3 -47.29 -9.39 8.73
C LYS A 3 -46.07 -10.03 8.01
N LYS A 4 -45.26 -9.14 7.41
CA LYS A 4 -43.77 -8.94 7.40
C LYS A 4 -42.76 -10.09 7.12
N TYR A 5 -41.98 -9.90 6.03
CA TYR A 5 -40.51 -9.94 5.78
C TYR A 5 -39.59 -10.89 6.61
N LEU A 6 -38.63 -11.65 6.05
CA LEU A 6 -37.44 -11.28 5.23
C LEU A 6 -36.89 -12.52 4.44
N PRO A 7 -36.09 -12.36 3.35
CA PRO A 7 -35.71 -13.40 2.37
C PRO A 7 -34.28 -14.00 2.60
N ILE A 8 -34.07 -15.31 2.39
CA ILE A 8 -33.48 -16.01 1.22
C ILE A 8 -31.93 -15.91 1.07
N CYS A 9 -31.30 -17.05 1.38
CA CYS A 9 -30.21 -17.79 0.72
C CYS A 9 -28.85 -17.16 0.39
N SER A 10 -27.80 -17.86 0.83
CA SER A 10 -26.81 -18.54 -0.05
C SER A 10 -26.14 -19.67 0.78
N LEU A 11 -26.65 -20.91 0.74
CA LEU A 11 -26.14 -22.05 -0.06
C LEU A 11 -24.61 -22.19 0.01
N PHE A 12 -24.05 -23.06 0.86
CA PHE A 12 -23.89 -24.53 0.79
C PHE A 12 -22.45 -24.91 0.40
N ILE A 13 -21.85 -25.75 1.26
CA ILE A 13 -20.85 -26.81 0.99
C ILE A 13 -19.38 -26.39 0.89
N PHE A 14 -18.70 -26.50 2.03
CA PHE A 14 -17.85 -27.68 2.22
C PHE A 14 -18.00 -28.17 3.67
N LEU A 15 -18.76 -29.24 3.86
CA LEU A 15 -18.89 -29.97 5.12
C LEU A 15 -18.58 -31.44 4.83
N LEU A 16 -17.86 -32.04 5.80
CA LEU A 16 -17.69 -33.49 6.06
C LEU A 16 -16.65 -34.16 5.16
N VAL A 17 -15.62 -34.85 5.67
CA VAL A 17 -15.59 -35.79 6.81
C VAL A 17 -14.16 -35.77 7.40
N PHE A 18 -14.01 -35.77 8.73
CA PHE A 18 -13.18 -36.74 9.48
C PHE A 18 -13.16 -36.39 10.98
N ASP A 19 -13.87 -37.25 11.72
CA ASP A 19 -13.64 -37.76 13.07
C ASP A 19 -13.43 -36.81 14.27
N THR A 20 -14.37 -36.88 15.20
CA THR A 20 -14.26 -36.36 16.56
C THR A 20 -13.29 -37.23 17.38
N GLN A 21 -11.98 -36.98 17.27
CA GLN A 21 -11.04 -37.34 18.33
C GLN A 21 -10.97 -36.20 19.34
N LEU A 22 -11.25 -36.50 20.61
CA LEU A 22 -10.99 -35.60 21.73
C LEU A 22 -9.47 -35.40 21.84
N PHE A 23 -8.93 -34.40 21.14
CA PHE A 23 -7.53 -34.01 21.24
C PHE A 23 -7.17 -33.66 22.69
N SER A 24 -6.01 -34.14 23.13
CA SER A 24 -5.41 -33.78 24.41
C SER A 24 -5.17 -32.26 24.51
N PRO A 25 -5.14 -31.66 25.72
CA PRO A 25 -4.87 -30.23 25.88
C PRO A 25 -3.59 -29.75 25.19
N LEU A 26 -2.57 -30.62 25.12
CA LEU A 26 -1.30 -30.34 24.47
C LEU A 26 -1.40 -30.28 22.94
N GLU A 27 -2.18 -31.16 22.31
CA GLU A 27 -2.41 -31.15 20.87
C GLU A 27 -3.16 -29.89 20.42
N LYS A 28 -4.16 -29.44 21.19
CA LYS A 28 -4.84 -28.15 20.94
C LYS A 28 -3.89 -26.96 21.05
N LYS A 29 -2.95 -27.01 21.99
CA LYS A 29 -1.93 -25.95 22.19
C LYS A 29 -0.93 -25.92 21.03
N LEU A 30 -0.54 -27.08 20.49
CA LEU A 30 0.28 -27.18 19.30
C LEU A 30 -0.45 -26.63 18.07
N GLU A 31 -1.70 -27.04 17.85
CA GLU A 31 -2.53 -26.55 16.74
C GLU A 31 -2.69 -25.03 16.80
N TYR A 32 -2.96 -24.48 17.99
CA TYR A 32 -3.01 -23.03 18.19
C TYR A 32 -1.68 -22.34 17.84
N ALA A 33 -0.55 -22.90 18.27
CA ALA A 33 0.78 -22.34 17.97
C ALA A 33 1.10 -22.40 16.47
N ASP A 34 0.79 -23.50 15.78
CA ASP A 34 0.99 -23.67 14.34
C ASP A 34 0.11 -22.69 13.54
N ASN A 35 -1.16 -22.54 13.90
CA ASN A 35 -2.07 -21.60 13.25
C ASN A 35 -1.64 -20.14 13.45
N LEU A 36 -1.23 -19.78 14.68
CA LEU A 36 -0.72 -18.45 14.98
C LEU A 36 0.57 -18.16 14.20
N PHE A 37 1.51 -19.11 14.18
CA PHE A 37 2.76 -19.01 13.44
C PHE A 37 2.53 -18.92 11.93
N HIS A 38 1.55 -19.65 11.40
CA HIS A 38 1.16 -19.59 10.00
C HIS A 38 0.57 -18.23 9.62
N SER A 39 -0.40 -17.71 10.39
CA SER A 39 -0.94 -16.36 10.21
C SER A 39 0.15 -15.30 10.30
N MET A 40 1.07 -15.42 11.27
CA MET A 40 2.25 -14.56 11.39
C MET A 40 3.07 -14.52 10.09
N ARG A 41 3.40 -15.70 9.55
CA ARG A 41 4.20 -15.82 8.31
C ARG A 41 3.47 -15.27 7.09
N LEU A 42 2.15 -15.41 7.03
CA LEU A 42 1.36 -15.03 5.85
C LEU A 42 0.94 -13.56 5.84
N GLU A 43 0.68 -12.99 7.02
CA GLU A 43 -0.03 -11.72 7.11
C GLU A 43 0.84 -10.62 7.71
N TRP A 44 1.09 -10.65 9.03
CA TRP A 44 1.52 -9.46 9.76
C TRP A 44 2.98 -9.49 10.24
N ALA A 45 3.61 -10.67 10.31
CA ALA A 45 5.04 -10.83 10.55
C ALA A 45 5.78 -11.36 9.30
N LYS A 46 5.14 -11.27 8.12
CA LYS A 46 5.72 -11.70 6.85
C LYS A 46 7.05 -10.98 6.60
N GLY A 47 8.13 -11.76 6.44
CA GLY A 47 9.48 -11.26 6.23
C GLY A 47 10.27 -10.91 7.50
N TRP A 48 9.71 -11.14 8.68
CA TRP A 48 10.49 -11.06 9.93
C TRP A 48 11.28 -12.36 10.14
N ASP A 49 12.43 -12.25 10.80
CA ASP A 49 13.15 -13.45 11.27
C ASP A 49 12.33 -14.11 12.38
N LEU A 50 11.77 -15.27 12.05
CA LEU A 50 11.00 -16.11 12.94
C LEU A 50 11.68 -17.44 13.22
N THR A 51 12.95 -17.62 12.84
CA THR A 51 13.68 -18.88 12.96
C THR A 51 13.71 -19.38 14.40
N GLU A 52 13.80 -18.47 15.38
CA GLU A 52 13.76 -18.86 16.78
C GLU A 52 12.38 -19.42 17.19
N VAL A 53 11.28 -18.85 16.70
CA VAL A 53 9.91 -19.34 16.96
C VAL A 53 9.71 -20.70 16.28
N GLU A 54 10.13 -20.83 15.02
CA GLU A 54 10.08 -22.08 14.25
C GLU A 54 10.83 -23.21 14.99
N ASN A 55 12.05 -22.93 15.45
CA ASN A 55 12.86 -23.87 16.23
C ASN A 55 12.17 -24.35 17.51
N PHE A 56 11.42 -23.49 18.21
CA PHE A 56 10.68 -23.90 19.40
C PHE A 56 9.47 -24.77 19.08
N ILE A 57 8.76 -24.50 17.99
CA ILE A 57 7.65 -25.33 17.51
C ILE A 57 8.17 -26.71 17.08
N ASP A 58 9.28 -26.77 16.34
CA ASP A 58 9.88 -28.03 15.90
C ASP A 58 10.40 -28.87 17.06
N LYS A 59 11.02 -28.24 18.07
CA LYS A 59 11.39 -28.90 19.32
C LYS A 59 10.16 -29.48 20.02
N ALA A 60 9.07 -28.73 20.14
CA ALA A 60 7.84 -29.23 20.74
C ALA A 60 7.27 -30.46 20.00
N LYS A 61 7.23 -30.42 18.67
CA LYS A 61 6.80 -31.57 17.83
C LYS A 61 7.66 -32.81 18.08
N ASN A 62 8.98 -32.64 18.19
CA ASN A 62 9.90 -33.74 18.50
C ASN A 62 9.71 -34.31 19.91
N GLU A 63 9.48 -33.46 20.92
CA GLU A 63 9.23 -33.89 22.29
C GLU A 63 7.91 -34.66 22.45
N ILE A 64 6.86 -34.25 21.71
CA ILE A 64 5.58 -34.99 21.64
C ILE A 64 5.80 -36.38 21.07
N LYS A 65 6.55 -36.50 19.97
CA LYS A 65 6.90 -37.80 19.35
C LYS A 65 7.63 -38.73 20.33
N ASN A 66 8.45 -38.17 21.21
CA ASN A 66 9.20 -38.89 22.23
C ASN A 66 8.43 -39.10 23.55
N LYS A 67 7.13 -38.75 23.60
CA LYS A 67 6.28 -38.83 24.80
C LYS A 67 6.79 -38.04 26.01
N ARG A 68 7.56 -36.96 25.79
CA ARG A 68 8.06 -36.05 26.82
C ARG A 68 7.18 -34.79 26.88
N PHE A 69 6.01 -34.95 27.49
CA PHE A 69 4.92 -33.97 27.41
C PHE A 69 5.20 -32.66 28.17
N THR A 70 5.86 -32.72 29.32
CA THR A 70 6.22 -31.52 30.11
C THR A 70 7.19 -30.61 29.35
N GLU A 71 8.21 -31.20 28.72
CA GLU A 71 9.18 -30.47 27.91
C GLU A 71 8.53 -29.87 26.65
N ALA A 72 7.65 -30.64 25.99
CA ALA A 72 6.88 -30.15 24.85
C ALA A 72 6.03 -28.92 25.23
N GLU A 73 5.35 -28.97 26.37
CA GLU A 73 4.54 -27.85 26.85
C GLU A 73 5.37 -26.58 27.09
N ARG A 74 6.54 -26.73 27.72
CA ARG A 74 7.47 -25.61 27.96
C ARG A 74 7.95 -24.94 26.66
N TYR A 75 8.22 -25.72 25.61
CA TYR A 75 8.61 -25.18 24.31
C TYR A 75 7.46 -24.43 23.62
N LEU A 76 6.23 -24.95 23.70
CA LEU A 76 5.05 -24.27 23.18
C LEU A 76 4.77 -22.96 23.90
N ASP A 77 4.87 -22.91 25.23
CA ASP A 77 4.72 -21.66 26.00
C ASP A 77 5.75 -20.61 25.60
N THR A 78 6.99 -21.04 25.39
CA THR A 78 8.08 -20.15 24.94
C THR A 78 7.80 -19.60 23.55
N ALA A 79 7.39 -20.45 22.60
CA ALA A 79 7.03 -20.03 21.24
C ALA A 79 5.87 -19.03 21.26
N ILE A 80 4.79 -19.34 21.98
CA ILE A 80 3.60 -18.47 22.09
C ILE A 80 3.95 -17.14 22.75
N SER A 81 4.75 -17.15 23.82
CA SER A 81 5.19 -15.92 24.50
C SER A 81 6.00 -15.02 23.57
N LYS A 82 6.93 -15.59 22.79
CA LYS A 82 7.69 -14.84 21.78
C LYS A 82 6.81 -14.31 20.66
N MET A 83 5.89 -15.12 20.13
CA MET A 83 4.91 -14.68 19.14
C MET A 83 4.05 -13.52 19.66
N LYS A 84 3.57 -13.59 20.91
CA LYS A 84 2.84 -12.49 21.57
C LYS A 84 3.68 -11.24 21.80
N ALA A 85 4.98 -11.37 22.05
CA ALA A 85 5.88 -10.23 22.16
C ALA A 85 6.11 -9.53 20.82
N ILE A 86 6.29 -10.32 19.74
CA ILE A 86 6.36 -9.83 18.36
C ILE A 86 5.03 -9.17 17.98
N GLU A 87 3.91 -9.81 18.27
CA GLU A 87 2.57 -9.27 18.07
C GLU A 87 2.36 -7.96 18.84
N LYS A 88 2.80 -7.88 20.11
CA LYS A 88 2.71 -6.66 20.90
C LYS A 88 3.57 -5.53 20.31
N ARG A 89 4.75 -5.85 19.79
CA ARG A 89 5.61 -4.89 19.07
C ARG A 89 4.98 -4.44 17.75
N TYR A 90 4.32 -5.36 17.04
CA TYR A 90 3.61 -5.10 15.80
C TYR A 90 2.33 -4.26 16.02
N ASN A 91 1.54 -4.61 17.02
CA ASN A 91 0.27 -3.99 17.39
C ASN A 91 0.44 -2.77 18.32
N GLN A 92 1.67 -2.33 18.60
CA GLN A 92 1.91 -1.10 19.35
C GLN A 92 1.37 0.08 18.53
N SER A 93 0.12 0.46 18.81
CA SER A 93 -0.55 1.61 18.22
C SER A 93 0.27 2.85 18.56
N TYR A 94 0.81 3.54 17.57
CA TYR A 94 1.49 4.80 17.80
C TYR A 94 0.47 5.85 18.26
N LYS A 95 0.56 6.28 19.52
CA LYS A 95 -0.30 7.31 20.14
C LYS A 95 0.49 8.60 20.40
N GLY A 96 1.34 9.04 19.46
CA GLY A 96 2.19 10.25 19.59
C GLY A 96 3.14 10.22 20.80
N PRO A 97 3.87 11.31 21.10
CA PRO A 97 4.89 11.96 20.26
C PRO A 97 6.22 11.16 20.18
N SER A 98 7.02 11.57 19.18
CA SER A 98 8.37 11.17 18.71
C SER A 98 9.24 10.22 19.56
N PRO A 99 9.74 9.10 19.00
CA PRO A 99 11.08 8.63 19.38
C PRO A 99 12.06 9.76 19.03
N LYS A 100 12.80 10.28 20.01
CA LYS A 100 13.79 11.35 19.86
C LYS A 100 14.79 11.06 18.72
N THR A 101 14.46 11.51 17.52
CA THR A 101 15.28 11.59 16.31
C THR A 101 15.07 12.96 15.68
N SER A 102 15.48 14.04 16.34
CA SER A 102 15.09 15.35 15.83
C SER A 102 16.12 16.48 15.90
N SER A 103 17.38 16.26 16.22
CA SER A 103 18.43 17.30 16.03
C SER A 103 19.64 16.89 15.21
N TRP A 104 19.90 15.59 15.02
CA TRP A 104 21.19 15.11 14.49
C TRP A 104 21.24 14.92 12.96
N PHE A 105 20.09 14.77 12.29
CA PHE A 105 20.02 14.45 10.87
C PHE A 105 19.41 15.60 10.07
N THR A 106 19.97 15.90 8.90
CA THR A 106 19.33 16.76 7.89
C THR A 106 18.20 15.99 7.18
N GLY A 107 17.36 16.68 6.40
CA GLY A 107 16.32 16.02 5.59
C GLY A 107 16.91 14.98 4.63
N LYS A 108 18.05 15.29 4.00
CA LYS A 108 18.77 14.36 3.11
C LYS A 108 19.27 13.12 3.85
N ASP A 109 19.77 13.29 5.08
CA ASP A 109 20.24 12.16 5.88
C ASP A 109 19.10 11.23 6.30
N LEU A 110 17.94 11.80 6.62
CA LEU A 110 16.73 11.01 6.93
C LEU A 110 16.26 10.19 5.73
N VAL A 111 16.26 10.78 4.52
CA VAL A 111 15.90 10.03 3.30
C VAL A 111 16.86 8.87 3.06
N LYS A 112 18.17 9.09 3.24
CA LYS A 112 19.18 8.02 3.15
C LYS A 112 18.96 6.93 4.20
N LEU A 113 18.65 7.31 5.44
CA LEU A 113 18.40 6.38 6.52
C LEU A 113 17.16 5.52 6.24
N VAL A 114 16.05 6.13 5.80
CA VAL A 114 14.84 5.41 5.38
C VAL A 114 15.15 4.47 4.22
N ALA A 115 15.95 4.91 3.23
CA ALA A 115 16.32 4.07 2.08
C ALA A 115 17.14 2.85 2.52
N TYR A 116 18.17 3.06 3.33
CA TYR A 116 18.97 1.98 3.93
C TYR A 116 18.08 1.00 4.68
N ARG A 117 17.21 1.49 5.56
CA ARG A 117 16.29 0.66 6.33
C ARG A 117 15.33 -0.13 5.46
N THR A 118 14.84 0.48 4.38
CA THR A 118 13.94 -0.16 3.41
C THR A 118 14.62 -1.34 2.72
N ILE A 119 15.90 -1.21 2.38
CA ILE A 119 16.71 -2.29 1.81
C ILE A 119 17.01 -3.35 2.88
N GLU A 120 17.43 -2.94 4.08
CA GLU A 120 17.80 -3.81 5.20
C GLU A 120 16.65 -4.73 5.64
N ARG A 121 15.42 -4.19 5.74
CA ARG A 121 14.22 -4.98 6.08
C ARG A 121 13.89 -6.07 5.07
N GLY A 122 14.50 -6.01 3.88
CA GLY A 122 14.24 -6.92 2.78
C GLY A 122 12.92 -6.58 2.07
N ILE A 123 12.98 -6.50 0.74
CA ILE A 123 11.81 -6.47 -0.11
C ILE A 123 11.54 -7.91 -0.55
N ILE A 124 10.75 -8.63 0.26
CA ILE A 124 10.42 -10.04 0.01
C ILE A 124 9.06 -10.13 -0.68
N GLY A 125 9.06 -10.63 -1.91
CA GLY A 125 7.87 -10.80 -2.74
C GLY A 125 7.46 -9.55 -3.52
N PHE A 126 6.43 -9.71 -4.37
CA PHE A 126 5.94 -8.69 -5.29
C PHE A 126 4.46 -8.48 -5.02
N SER A 127 4.16 -7.56 -4.11
CA SER A 127 2.84 -6.97 -3.99
C SER A 127 2.94 -5.47 -4.21
N TRP A 128 1.80 -4.82 -4.43
CA TRP A 128 1.71 -3.38 -4.65
C TRP A 128 2.52 -2.55 -3.64
N GLY A 129 2.57 -2.95 -2.37
CA GLY A 129 3.33 -2.24 -1.33
C GLY A 129 4.85 -2.27 -1.55
N GLN A 130 5.40 -3.41 -1.99
CA GLN A 130 6.81 -3.53 -2.35
C GLN A 130 7.14 -2.73 -3.60
N SER A 131 6.24 -2.67 -4.58
CA SER A 131 6.39 -1.83 -5.78
C SER A 131 6.53 -0.35 -5.42
N VAL A 132 5.71 0.14 -4.48
CA VAL A 132 5.82 1.52 -3.97
C VAL A 132 7.17 1.75 -3.28
N ALA A 133 7.64 0.79 -2.46
CA ALA A 133 8.95 0.86 -1.82
C ALA A 133 10.09 0.97 -2.84
N MET A 134 10.09 0.12 -3.87
CA MET A 134 11.07 0.14 -4.95
C MET A 134 11.03 1.44 -5.76
N LYS A 135 9.83 1.94 -6.07
CA LYS A 135 9.67 3.22 -6.76
C LYS A 135 10.26 4.38 -5.94
N GLY A 136 10.00 4.40 -4.63
CA GLY A 136 10.62 5.36 -3.71
C GLY A 136 12.14 5.23 -3.63
N LEU A 137 12.67 4.00 -3.62
CA LEU A 137 14.12 3.77 -3.67
C LEU A 137 14.75 4.32 -4.95
N ILE A 138 14.13 4.11 -6.12
CA ILE A 138 14.60 4.72 -7.38
C ILE A 138 14.57 6.25 -7.27
N ALA A 139 13.47 6.84 -6.82
CA ALA A 139 13.30 8.29 -6.69
C ALA A 139 14.30 8.94 -5.70
N SER A 140 14.83 8.16 -4.75
CA SER A 140 15.84 8.59 -3.79
C SER A 140 17.29 8.23 -4.21
N GLY A 141 17.49 7.75 -5.44
CA GLY A 141 18.81 7.44 -6.01
C GLY A 141 19.34 6.03 -5.76
N ASN A 142 18.54 5.13 -5.18
CA ASN A 142 18.94 3.77 -4.79
C ASN A 142 18.55 2.71 -5.85
N TRP A 143 18.60 3.06 -7.13
CA TRP A 143 18.14 2.20 -8.23
C TRP A 143 18.96 0.91 -8.37
N MET A 144 20.24 0.91 -8.00
CA MET A 144 21.08 -0.30 -8.08
C MET A 144 20.60 -1.39 -7.13
N SER A 145 20.17 -1.01 -5.92
CA SER A 145 19.56 -1.95 -4.97
C SER A 145 18.27 -2.52 -5.53
N VAL A 146 17.44 -1.68 -6.18
CA VAL A 146 16.20 -2.12 -6.82
C VAL A 146 16.48 -3.06 -7.99
N LYS A 147 17.49 -2.77 -8.82
CA LYS A 147 17.95 -3.65 -9.90
C LYS A 147 18.31 -5.04 -9.36
N ASN A 148 19.12 -5.12 -8.30
CA ASN A 148 19.52 -6.39 -7.70
C ASN A 148 18.30 -7.18 -7.19
N ILE A 149 17.34 -6.50 -6.54
CA ILE A 149 16.09 -7.12 -6.08
C ILE A 149 15.26 -7.66 -7.26
N ILE A 150 15.12 -6.87 -8.34
CA ILE A 150 14.34 -7.26 -9.53
C ILE A 150 14.99 -8.41 -10.28
N GLU A 151 16.31 -8.42 -10.44
CA GLU A 151 17.03 -9.47 -11.16
C GLU A 151 16.94 -10.83 -10.47
N MET A 152 16.94 -10.86 -9.13
CA MET A 152 16.68 -12.09 -8.37
C MET A 152 15.28 -12.67 -8.64
N TYR A 153 14.34 -11.82 -9.05
CA TYR A 153 12.95 -12.22 -9.27
C TYR A 153 12.57 -12.52 -10.72
N MET A 154 13.11 -11.78 -11.69
CA MET A 154 12.81 -12.03 -13.10
C MET A 154 13.15 -13.47 -13.53
N VAL A 155 14.02 -14.14 -12.78
CA VAL A 155 14.35 -15.57 -12.95
C VAL A 155 13.19 -16.50 -12.56
N ASN A 156 12.27 -16.08 -11.68
CA ASN A 156 11.25 -16.91 -11.03
C ASN A 156 9.80 -16.40 -11.18
N SER A 157 9.52 -15.38 -12.00
CA SER A 157 8.24 -14.67 -11.95
C SER A 157 7.08 -15.44 -12.61
N SER A 158 5.99 -15.62 -11.86
CA SER A 158 4.69 -16.05 -12.39
C SER A 158 3.92 -14.90 -13.04
N MET A 159 2.90 -15.21 -13.86
CA MET A 159 1.98 -14.22 -14.42
C MET A 159 1.18 -13.49 -13.32
N PRO A 160 0.83 -12.21 -13.53
CA PRO A 160 -0.02 -11.45 -12.61
C PRO A 160 -1.39 -12.12 -12.47
N LYS A 161 -1.96 -12.07 -11.26
CA LYS A 161 -3.29 -12.63 -10.96
C LYS A 161 -4.38 -11.57 -10.95
N ASN A 162 -4.02 -10.34 -10.58
CA ASN A 162 -4.92 -9.19 -10.57
C ASN A 162 -4.14 -7.89 -10.86
N VAL A 163 -4.85 -6.77 -10.98
CA VAL A 163 -4.25 -5.48 -11.32
C VAL A 163 -3.27 -4.93 -10.29
N ASN A 164 -3.37 -5.31 -9.00
CA ASN A 164 -2.40 -4.89 -7.99
C ASN A 164 -1.01 -5.48 -8.22
N ASP A 165 -0.93 -6.64 -8.87
CA ASP A 165 0.35 -7.27 -9.24
C ASP A 165 1.05 -6.50 -10.38
N CYS A 166 0.34 -5.62 -11.08
CA CYS A 166 0.86 -4.83 -12.19
C CYS A 166 1.58 -3.56 -11.75
N ALA A 167 1.48 -3.17 -10.46
CA ALA A 167 2.14 -1.98 -9.92
C ALA A 167 3.66 -1.95 -10.16
N ILE A 168 4.28 -3.12 -10.33
CA ILE A 168 5.71 -3.23 -10.62
C ILE A 168 6.09 -2.75 -12.04
N GLY A 169 5.12 -2.63 -12.95
CA GLY A 169 5.34 -2.16 -14.32
C GLY A 169 6.06 -0.81 -14.34
N ASP A 170 5.71 0.10 -13.43
CA ASP A 170 6.31 1.44 -13.36
C ASP A 170 7.80 1.40 -12.91
N VAL A 171 8.12 0.46 -12.01
CA VAL A 171 9.50 0.21 -11.57
C VAL A 171 10.32 -0.36 -12.72
N LEU A 172 9.76 -1.30 -13.49
CA LEU A 172 10.42 -1.90 -14.65
C LEU A 172 10.72 -0.88 -15.74
N ILE A 173 9.78 0.00 -16.06
CA ILE A 173 10.02 1.07 -17.05
C ILE A 173 11.11 2.02 -16.55
N SER A 174 11.11 2.36 -15.26
CA SER A 174 12.16 3.22 -14.68
C SER A 174 13.55 2.57 -14.75
N LEU A 175 13.65 1.26 -14.47
CA LEU A 175 14.90 0.53 -14.65
C LEU A 175 15.33 0.45 -16.12
N TYR A 176 14.38 0.26 -17.05
CA TYR A 176 14.67 0.33 -18.49
C TYR A 176 15.23 1.69 -18.88
N GLU A 177 14.63 2.79 -18.43
CA GLU A 177 15.09 4.14 -18.74
C GLU A 177 16.53 4.39 -18.28
N ILE A 178 16.90 3.87 -17.11
CA ILE A 178 18.24 4.00 -16.50
C ILE A 178 19.27 3.08 -17.19
N THR A 179 18.92 1.82 -17.42
CA THR A 179 19.89 0.77 -17.80
C THR A 179 19.88 0.44 -19.28
N LYS A 180 18.80 0.78 -19.99
CA LYS A 180 18.50 0.36 -21.36
C LYS A 180 18.44 -1.16 -21.56
N ASP A 181 18.25 -1.92 -20.50
CA ASP A 181 18.10 -3.37 -20.57
C ASP A 181 16.68 -3.75 -21.02
N GLU A 182 16.57 -4.25 -22.25
CA GLU A 182 15.31 -4.62 -22.92
C GLU A 182 14.49 -5.68 -22.16
N ARG A 183 15.10 -6.45 -21.24
CA ARG A 183 14.37 -7.39 -20.39
C ARG A 183 13.28 -6.69 -19.57
N TYR A 184 13.54 -5.49 -19.08
CA TYR A 184 12.60 -4.75 -18.23
C TYR A 184 11.39 -4.24 -19.02
N ILE A 185 11.60 -3.63 -20.19
CA ILE A 185 10.50 -3.11 -21.01
C ILE A 185 9.66 -4.25 -21.60
N LYS A 186 10.29 -5.38 -21.97
CA LYS A 186 9.57 -6.58 -22.38
C LYS A 186 8.63 -7.06 -21.28
N ARG A 187 9.13 -7.17 -20.04
CA ARG A 187 8.29 -7.58 -18.90
C ARG A 187 7.19 -6.56 -18.59
N ALA A 188 7.46 -5.26 -18.71
CA ALA A 188 6.44 -4.23 -18.54
C ALA A 188 5.31 -4.35 -19.59
N ARG A 189 5.65 -4.68 -20.85
CA ARG A 189 4.64 -4.95 -21.90
C ARG A 189 3.80 -6.18 -21.60
N GLU A 190 4.38 -7.26 -21.08
CA GLU A 190 3.61 -8.44 -20.66
C GLU A 190 2.58 -8.10 -19.56
N LEU A 191 2.92 -7.19 -18.64
CA LEU A 191 1.95 -6.67 -17.66
C LEU A 191 0.89 -5.78 -18.32
N GLY A 192 1.28 -4.97 -19.30
CA GLY A 192 0.35 -4.17 -20.09
C GLY A 192 -0.65 -5.03 -20.87
N ASP A 193 -0.20 -6.13 -21.47
CA ASP A 193 -1.04 -7.08 -22.19
C ASP A 193 -2.04 -7.77 -21.25
N PHE A 194 -1.61 -8.06 -20.02
CA PHE A 194 -2.51 -8.53 -18.98
C PHE A 194 -3.60 -7.50 -18.64
N VAL A 195 -3.23 -6.21 -18.48
CA VAL A 195 -4.21 -5.15 -18.20
C VAL A 195 -5.19 -4.99 -19.37
N LEU A 196 -4.72 -5.02 -20.62
CA LEU A 196 -5.60 -4.95 -21.80
C LEU A 196 -6.59 -6.13 -21.85
N SER A 197 -6.10 -7.34 -21.59
CA SER A 197 -6.90 -8.58 -21.64
C SER A 197 -7.73 -8.87 -20.38
N TYR A 198 -7.63 -8.02 -19.35
CA TYR A 198 -8.33 -8.21 -18.08
C TYR A 198 -9.85 -8.25 -18.27
N LYS A 199 -10.50 -9.35 -17.85
CA LYS A 199 -11.92 -9.62 -18.15
C LYS A 199 -12.88 -9.00 -17.14
N ASP A 200 -12.44 -8.86 -15.89
CA ASP A 200 -13.30 -8.33 -14.84
C ASP A 200 -13.40 -6.80 -14.95
N ARG A 201 -14.45 -6.36 -15.65
CA ARG A 201 -14.75 -4.96 -15.92
C ARG A 201 -16.20 -4.67 -15.61
N LEU A 202 -16.46 -3.42 -15.22
CA LEU A 202 -17.82 -2.87 -15.14
C LEU A 202 -18.41 -2.66 -16.54
N GLN A 203 -19.72 -2.38 -16.61
CA GLN A 203 -20.38 -2.05 -17.89
C GLN A 203 -19.76 -0.81 -18.55
N SER A 204 -19.25 0.14 -17.75
CA SER A 204 -18.50 1.30 -18.22
C SER A 204 -17.13 0.96 -18.85
N GLY A 205 -16.70 -0.30 -18.77
CA GLY A 205 -15.39 -0.78 -19.17
C GLY A 205 -14.27 -0.48 -18.17
N GLY A 206 -14.61 0.05 -16.99
CA GLY A 206 -13.67 0.27 -15.88
C GLY A 206 -13.21 -1.05 -15.28
N ILE A 207 -11.90 -1.18 -15.03
CA ILE A 207 -11.32 -2.39 -14.46
C ILE A 207 -11.65 -2.48 -12.97
N VAL A 208 -12.17 -3.64 -12.54
CA VAL A 208 -12.43 -3.89 -11.12
C VAL A 208 -11.12 -4.21 -10.39
N ASN A 209 -11.02 -3.80 -9.13
CA ASN A 209 -9.79 -3.99 -8.36
C ASN A 209 -9.64 -5.43 -7.85
N VAL A 210 -10.74 -6.00 -7.37
CA VAL A 210 -10.82 -7.38 -6.87
C VAL A 210 -11.69 -8.18 -7.84
N PRO A 211 -11.19 -9.30 -8.41
CA PRO A 211 -11.97 -10.14 -9.31
C PRO A 211 -13.35 -10.48 -8.74
N GLU A 212 -14.34 -10.64 -9.62
CA GLU A 212 -15.74 -10.96 -9.28
C GLU A 212 -16.49 -9.88 -8.48
N THR A 213 -15.80 -8.87 -7.93
CA THR A 213 -16.47 -7.69 -7.40
C THR A 213 -16.98 -6.80 -8.53
N LYS A 214 -17.97 -5.96 -8.22
CA LYS A 214 -18.50 -4.94 -9.14
C LYS A 214 -18.07 -3.55 -8.71
N GLN A 215 -16.81 -3.44 -8.27
CA GLN A 215 -16.29 -2.23 -7.66
C GLN A 215 -15.06 -1.68 -8.39
N LEU A 216 -15.09 -0.37 -8.67
CA LEU A 216 -13.88 0.40 -8.96
C LEU A 216 -13.28 0.83 -7.64
N TRP A 217 -11.99 0.61 -7.44
CA TRP A 217 -11.27 1.18 -6.30
C TRP A 217 -10.30 2.24 -6.80
N ILE A 218 -10.08 3.25 -5.97
CA ILE A 218 -9.13 4.33 -6.24
C ILE A 218 -7.70 3.81 -6.42
N ASP A 219 -7.34 2.71 -5.76
CA ASP A 219 -6.03 2.09 -5.83
C ASP A 219 -5.69 1.65 -7.26
N THR A 220 -6.68 1.14 -8.00
CA THR A 220 -6.51 0.60 -9.36
C THR A 220 -5.71 1.55 -10.24
N VAL A 221 -6.02 2.85 -10.22
CA VAL A 221 -5.37 3.81 -11.12
C VAL A 221 -3.87 3.94 -10.84
N TYR A 222 -3.44 3.90 -9.58
CA TYR A 222 -2.03 3.99 -9.26
C TYR A 222 -1.27 2.70 -9.61
N MET A 223 -1.96 1.55 -9.53
CA MET A 223 -1.35 0.27 -9.88
C MET A 223 -1.14 0.10 -11.39
N ILE A 224 -1.97 0.73 -12.22
CA ILE A 224 -1.93 0.50 -13.67
C ILE A 224 -1.65 1.73 -14.53
N CYS A 225 -2.22 2.90 -14.21
CA CYS A 225 -2.25 4.01 -15.16
C CYS A 225 -0.85 4.62 -15.43
N PRO A 226 0.03 4.87 -14.43
CA PRO A 226 1.34 5.47 -14.70
C PRO A 226 2.16 4.66 -15.69
N PHE A 227 2.30 3.35 -15.48
CA PHE A 227 3.12 2.52 -16.36
C PHE A 227 2.47 2.30 -17.73
N MET A 228 1.13 2.13 -17.79
CA MET A 228 0.41 1.99 -19.05
C MET A 228 0.57 3.23 -19.93
N VAL A 229 0.48 4.41 -19.34
CA VAL A 229 0.72 5.69 -20.04
C VAL A 229 2.16 5.82 -20.52
N ARG A 230 3.13 5.41 -19.70
CA ARG A 230 4.56 5.40 -20.06
C ARG A 230 4.90 4.41 -21.19
N LEU A 231 4.19 3.30 -21.30
CA LEU A 231 4.38 2.32 -22.39
C LEU A 231 3.99 2.88 -23.77
N GLY A 232 3.09 3.85 -23.84
CA GLY A 232 2.66 4.47 -25.10
C GLY A 232 1.66 3.62 -25.91
N GLY A 233 1.29 4.12 -27.09
CA GLY A 233 0.36 3.46 -28.03
C GLY A 233 -0.96 3.04 -27.38
N ILE A 234 -1.39 1.80 -27.67
CA ILE A 234 -2.62 1.22 -27.13
C ILE A 234 -2.66 1.14 -25.60
N TYR A 235 -1.49 1.00 -24.95
CA TYR A 235 -1.41 0.95 -23.49
C TYR A 235 -1.72 2.34 -22.90
N LYS A 236 -1.22 3.39 -23.53
CA LYS A 236 -1.49 4.77 -23.11
C LYS A 236 -2.97 5.11 -23.26
N GLU A 237 -3.58 4.72 -24.37
CA GLU A 237 -5.02 4.90 -24.61
C GLU A 237 -5.84 4.22 -23.51
N GLU A 238 -5.54 2.97 -23.18
CA GLU A 238 -6.23 2.25 -22.10
C GLU A 238 -5.95 2.88 -20.73
N GLY A 239 -4.71 3.27 -20.44
CA GLY A 239 -4.33 3.92 -19.18
C GLY A 239 -5.10 5.22 -18.94
N ILE A 240 -5.20 6.07 -19.98
CA ILE A 240 -5.99 7.32 -19.93
C ILE A 240 -7.48 7.02 -19.81
N ARG A 241 -7.99 6.02 -20.54
CA ARG A 241 -9.40 5.60 -20.46
C ARG A 241 -9.76 5.14 -19.05
N GLN A 242 -8.93 4.30 -18.43
CA GLN A 242 -9.14 3.85 -17.06
C GLN A 242 -9.11 5.01 -16.08
N LEU A 243 -8.15 5.93 -16.19
CA LEU A 243 -8.06 7.10 -15.34
C LEU A 243 -9.33 7.96 -15.42
N LYS A 244 -9.80 8.27 -16.63
CA LYS A 244 -11.04 9.05 -16.85
C LYS A 244 -12.28 8.36 -16.29
N ILE A 245 -12.41 7.04 -16.46
CA ILE A 245 -13.52 6.27 -15.89
C ILE A 245 -13.49 6.36 -14.36
N HIS A 246 -12.34 6.11 -13.74
CA HIS A 246 -12.21 6.17 -12.29
C HIS A 246 -12.47 7.58 -11.75
N ILE A 247 -12.00 8.63 -12.44
CA ILE A 247 -12.34 10.02 -12.08
C ILE A 247 -13.85 10.24 -12.10
N ARG A 248 -14.52 9.83 -13.19
CA ARG A 248 -15.97 10.01 -13.35
C ARG A 248 -16.78 9.37 -12.22
N TYR A 249 -16.38 8.19 -11.76
CA TYR A 249 -17.16 7.41 -10.79
C TYR A 249 -16.74 7.64 -9.33
N LEU A 250 -15.48 8.03 -9.07
CA LEU A 250 -14.96 8.14 -7.70
C LEU A 250 -14.89 9.58 -7.19
N MET A 251 -14.81 10.58 -8.07
CA MET A 251 -14.65 11.98 -7.65
C MET A 251 -15.96 12.55 -7.11
N ASP A 252 -15.89 13.27 -6.01
CA ASP A 252 -16.90 14.26 -5.62
C ASP A 252 -16.60 15.58 -6.34
N PRO A 253 -17.44 16.04 -7.28
CA PRO A 253 -17.18 17.24 -8.07
C PRO A 253 -17.25 18.54 -7.25
N ASN A 254 -17.81 18.53 -6.04
CA ASN A 254 -17.93 19.75 -5.22
C ASN A 254 -16.64 20.06 -4.46
N ILE A 255 -15.91 19.02 -4.06
CA ILE A 255 -14.70 19.16 -3.23
C ILE A 255 -13.45 18.59 -3.89
N PHE A 256 -13.57 17.92 -5.04
CA PHE A 256 -12.45 17.34 -5.80
C PHE A 256 -11.63 16.32 -4.98
N LEU A 257 -12.27 15.69 -4.00
CA LEU A 257 -11.74 14.50 -3.33
C LEU A 257 -12.41 13.27 -3.93
N PHE A 258 -11.78 12.13 -3.72
CA PHE A 258 -12.20 10.88 -4.31
C PHE A 258 -12.62 9.91 -3.21
N HIS A 259 -13.78 9.29 -3.42
CA HIS A 259 -14.25 8.16 -2.64
C HIS A 259 -13.34 6.96 -2.90
N HIS A 260 -13.17 6.09 -1.90
CA HIS A 260 -12.32 4.90 -2.04
C HIS A 260 -12.84 3.98 -3.15
N ALA A 261 -14.15 3.74 -3.19
CA ALA A 261 -14.74 2.89 -4.21
C ALA A 261 -16.08 3.38 -4.75
N TRP A 262 -16.41 2.91 -5.94
CA TRP A 262 -17.72 2.95 -6.56
C TRP A 262 -18.21 1.52 -6.73
N ASP A 263 -19.47 1.25 -6.35
CA ASP A 263 -20.10 -0.06 -6.47
C ASP A 263 -21.25 -0.02 -7.49
N GLU A 264 -21.12 -0.78 -8.58
CA GLU A 264 -22.10 -0.83 -9.67
C GLU A 264 -23.41 -1.53 -9.29
N LEU A 265 -23.41 -2.41 -8.27
CA LEU A 265 -24.63 -3.10 -7.84
C LEU A 265 -25.53 -2.18 -7.02
N THR A 266 -24.92 -1.33 -6.19
CA THR A 266 -25.64 -0.36 -5.35
C THR A 266 -25.76 1.02 -5.98
N LEU A 267 -25.04 1.26 -7.09
CA LEU A 267 -24.92 2.56 -7.74
C LEU A 267 -24.51 3.66 -6.76
N SER A 268 -23.54 3.35 -5.90
CA SER A 268 -23.12 4.26 -4.82
C SER A 268 -21.61 4.33 -4.64
N GLN A 269 -21.16 5.48 -4.15
CA GLN A 269 -19.79 5.70 -3.72
C GLN A 269 -19.63 5.30 -2.25
N SER A 270 -18.47 4.76 -1.88
CA SER A 270 -18.11 4.54 -0.48
C SER A 270 -18.13 5.87 0.29
N PRO A 271 -18.56 5.95 1.56
CA PRO A 271 -18.90 7.23 2.19
C PRO A 271 -17.72 8.14 2.57
N ASN A 272 -16.47 7.64 2.53
CA ASN A 272 -15.33 8.31 3.16
C ASN A 272 -14.21 8.68 2.17
N TYR A 273 -13.53 9.81 2.41
CA TYR A 273 -12.34 10.25 1.67
C TYR A 273 -11.08 9.78 2.39
N TRP A 274 -10.61 8.59 2.01
CA TRP A 274 -9.45 7.97 2.61
C TRP A 274 -8.14 8.60 2.12
N ALA A 275 -7.24 8.93 3.06
CA ALA A 275 -6.03 9.71 2.79
C ALA A 275 -5.07 9.04 1.82
N ARG A 276 -4.73 7.77 2.05
CA ARG A 276 -3.82 7.05 1.14
C ARG A 276 -4.42 6.85 -0.24
N GLY A 277 -5.71 6.57 -0.35
CA GLY A 277 -6.40 6.49 -1.63
C GLY A 277 -6.35 7.80 -2.42
N ASN A 278 -6.64 8.93 -1.77
CA ASN A 278 -6.52 10.24 -2.41
C ASN A 278 -5.06 10.57 -2.75
N GLY A 279 -4.10 10.10 -1.94
CA GLY A 279 -2.68 10.12 -2.27
C GLY A 279 -2.35 9.35 -3.56
N TRP A 280 -2.90 8.14 -3.72
CA TRP A 280 -2.75 7.34 -4.95
C TRP A 280 -3.29 8.06 -6.17
N MET A 281 -4.49 8.63 -6.07
CA MET A 281 -5.08 9.40 -7.16
C MET A 281 -4.22 10.61 -7.51
N LEU A 282 -3.84 11.44 -6.54
CA LEU A 282 -3.04 12.63 -6.81
C LEU A 282 -1.69 12.28 -7.42
N ALA A 283 -0.99 11.28 -6.87
CA ALA A 283 0.28 10.79 -7.42
C ALA A 283 0.12 10.30 -8.87
N THR A 284 -0.95 9.56 -9.16
CA THR A 284 -1.26 9.10 -10.52
C THR A 284 -1.47 10.28 -11.47
N LEU A 285 -2.31 11.24 -11.09
CA LEU A 285 -2.65 12.40 -11.93
C LEU A 285 -1.39 13.19 -12.31
N VAL A 286 -0.52 13.50 -11.35
CA VAL A 286 0.71 14.26 -11.63
C VAL A 286 1.74 13.48 -12.45
N GLU A 287 1.77 12.15 -12.32
CA GLU A 287 2.72 11.31 -13.06
C GLU A 287 2.33 11.06 -14.50
N VAL A 288 1.03 11.09 -14.83
CA VAL A 288 0.59 10.92 -16.23
C VAL A 288 0.67 12.21 -17.04
N ILE A 289 0.54 13.40 -16.40
CA ILE A 289 0.53 14.72 -17.06
C ILE A 289 1.66 14.92 -18.08
N PRO A 290 2.94 14.55 -17.80
CA PRO A 290 4.03 14.70 -18.76
C PRO A 290 3.81 13.99 -20.09
N TYR A 291 2.91 13.00 -20.13
CA TYR A 291 2.60 12.20 -21.30
C TYR A 291 1.27 12.61 -21.94
N LEU A 292 0.56 13.61 -21.42
CA LEU A 292 -0.72 14.08 -21.95
C LEU A 292 -0.53 15.33 -22.83
N GLU A 293 -1.46 15.53 -23.76
CA GLU A 293 -1.52 16.69 -24.64
C GLU A 293 -2.96 17.20 -24.76
N GLY A 294 -3.12 18.43 -25.24
CA GLY A 294 -4.43 19.02 -25.57
C GLY A 294 -5.44 19.05 -24.40
N GLU A 295 -6.66 18.64 -24.70
CA GLU A 295 -7.79 18.66 -23.75
C GLU A 295 -7.55 17.75 -22.55
N ASP A 296 -6.93 16.58 -22.76
CA ASP A 296 -6.67 15.61 -21.70
C ASP A 296 -5.71 16.17 -20.66
N LYS A 297 -4.65 16.84 -21.11
CA LYS A 297 -3.72 17.52 -20.21
C LYS A 297 -4.44 18.61 -19.40
N THR A 298 -5.18 19.47 -20.09
CA THR A 298 -5.90 20.60 -19.46
C THR A 298 -6.92 20.12 -18.43
N TYR A 299 -7.66 19.06 -18.75
CA TYR A 299 -8.64 18.43 -17.87
C TYR A 299 -7.99 17.88 -16.60
N ILE A 300 -6.91 17.11 -16.73
CA ILE A 300 -6.21 16.50 -15.59
C ILE A 300 -5.50 17.56 -14.73
N GLU A 301 -4.87 18.57 -15.33
CA GLU A 301 -4.27 19.70 -14.59
C GLU A 301 -5.31 20.46 -13.76
N THR A 302 -6.51 20.66 -14.31
CA THR A 302 -7.62 21.30 -13.60
C THR A 302 -8.05 20.50 -12.36
N ILE A 303 -8.16 19.17 -12.49
CA ILE A 303 -8.48 18.29 -11.37
C ILE A 303 -7.39 18.34 -10.31
N VAL A 304 -6.11 18.22 -10.71
CA VAL A 304 -4.96 18.30 -9.80
C VAL A 304 -4.99 19.61 -9.00
N LYS A 305 -5.18 20.75 -9.68
CA LYS A 305 -5.22 22.06 -9.03
C LYS A 305 -6.36 22.13 -8.00
N ASN A 306 -7.57 21.73 -8.37
CA ASN A 306 -8.72 21.80 -7.45
C ASN A 306 -8.60 20.82 -6.28
N MET A 307 -8.14 19.59 -6.54
CA MET A 307 -7.88 18.58 -5.51
C MET A 307 -6.86 19.10 -4.49
N ILE A 308 -5.74 19.66 -4.95
CA ILE A 308 -4.71 20.22 -4.05
C ILE A 308 -5.26 21.40 -3.23
N MET A 309 -6.05 22.30 -3.84
CA MET A 309 -6.66 23.41 -3.11
C MET A 309 -7.60 22.94 -2.01
N THR A 310 -8.29 21.81 -2.17
CA THR A 310 -9.07 21.19 -1.09
C THR A 310 -8.16 20.55 -0.04
N LEU A 311 -7.18 19.76 -0.45
CA LEU A 311 -6.28 19.05 0.47
C LEU A 311 -5.51 20.00 1.39
N ILE A 312 -5.03 21.14 0.89
CA ILE A 312 -4.31 22.14 1.70
C ILE A 312 -5.18 22.66 2.85
N ARG A 313 -6.47 22.89 2.60
CA ARG A 313 -7.41 23.37 3.63
C ARG A 313 -7.69 22.32 4.71
N LEU A 314 -7.39 21.06 4.43
CA LEU A 314 -7.60 19.91 5.32
C LEU A 314 -6.31 19.42 5.99
N GLN A 315 -5.16 20.06 5.72
CA GLN A 315 -3.91 19.71 6.37
C GLN A 315 -3.99 20.03 7.88
N ASP A 316 -3.61 19.07 8.72
CA ASP A 316 -3.51 19.29 10.16
C ASP A 316 -2.34 20.23 10.51
N SER A 317 -2.41 20.81 11.71
CA SER A 317 -1.34 21.63 12.29
C SER A 317 0.03 20.95 12.27
N SER A 318 0.10 19.63 12.42
CA SER A 318 1.31 18.82 12.31
C SER A 318 1.92 18.74 10.90
N GLY A 319 1.21 19.19 9.88
CA GLY A 319 1.58 19.03 8.48
C GLY A 319 1.07 17.72 7.84
N LEU A 320 0.42 16.85 8.60
CA LEU A 320 -0.10 15.57 8.12
C LEU A 320 -1.60 15.66 7.80
N TRP A 321 -2.15 14.59 7.21
CA TRP A 321 -3.57 14.41 7.00
C TRP A 321 -4.10 13.27 7.87
N HIS A 322 -5.34 13.42 8.30
CA HIS A 322 -6.12 12.41 8.97
C HIS A 322 -6.44 11.25 8.01
N THR A 323 -6.51 10.01 8.50
CA THR A 323 -6.77 8.81 7.67
C THR A 323 -8.06 8.96 6.87
N LEU A 324 -9.05 9.62 7.44
CA LEU A 324 -10.19 10.19 6.72
C LEU A 324 -9.97 11.71 6.65
N ILE A 325 -9.67 12.22 5.46
CA ILE A 325 -9.07 13.55 5.24
C ILE A 325 -9.94 14.67 5.85
N ASN A 326 -11.26 14.54 5.78
CA ASN A 326 -12.22 15.53 6.26
C ASN A 326 -12.65 15.32 7.72
N MET A 327 -12.05 14.39 8.46
CA MET A 327 -12.47 14.00 9.82
C MET A 327 -11.30 14.08 10.81
N LYS A 328 -11.25 15.20 11.55
CA LYS A 328 -10.14 15.57 12.45
C LYS A 328 -10.03 14.71 13.73
N ASP A 329 -11.05 13.93 14.03
CA ASP A 329 -11.10 13.00 15.16
C ASP A 329 -10.41 11.66 14.85
N THR A 330 -10.06 11.41 13.58
CA THR A 330 -9.37 10.18 13.18
C THR A 330 -7.86 10.28 13.33
N TYR A 331 -7.10 9.17 13.32
CA TYR A 331 -5.65 9.25 13.46
C TYR A 331 -5.00 9.89 12.22
N LEU A 332 -3.90 10.61 12.44
CA LEU A 332 -3.05 11.14 11.38
C LEU A 332 -2.26 10.01 10.70
N GLU A 333 -2.33 9.90 9.38
CA GLU A 333 -1.79 8.76 8.61
C GLU A 333 -0.59 9.15 7.75
N THR A 334 0.54 8.46 7.91
CA THR A 334 1.83 8.89 7.36
C THR A 334 1.94 8.67 5.85
N SER A 335 1.48 7.54 5.33
CA SER A 335 1.72 7.20 3.90
C SER A 335 0.89 8.06 2.95
N GLY A 336 -0.39 8.27 3.24
CA GLY A 336 -1.27 9.17 2.51
C GLY A 336 -0.78 10.61 2.59
N SER A 337 -0.32 11.07 3.75
CA SER A 337 0.30 12.39 3.89
C SER A 337 1.52 12.57 2.99
N ALA A 338 2.38 11.54 2.93
CA ALA A 338 3.57 11.54 2.09
C ALA A 338 3.21 11.57 0.60
N LEU A 339 2.23 10.77 0.17
CA LEU A 339 1.76 10.74 -1.22
C LEU A 339 1.07 12.03 -1.66
N ILE A 340 0.21 12.59 -0.81
CA ILE A 340 -0.43 13.89 -1.05
C ILE A 340 0.66 14.95 -1.26
N SER A 341 1.65 14.98 -0.38
CA SER A 341 2.75 15.96 -0.45
C SER A 341 3.69 15.73 -1.62
N TYR A 342 3.94 14.48 -2.00
CA TYR A 342 4.64 14.12 -3.22
C TYR A 342 3.90 14.69 -4.44
N GLY A 343 2.58 14.50 -4.49
CA GLY A 343 1.71 15.07 -5.51
C GLY A 343 1.80 16.59 -5.59
N ILE A 344 1.77 17.28 -4.44
CA ILE A 344 1.93 18.74 -4.37
C ILE A 344 3.31 19.17 -4.89
N ALA A 345 4.39 18.54 -4.42
CA ALA A 345 5.75 18.86 -4.85
C ALA A 345 5.94 18.64 -6.36
N LYS A 346 5.36 17.57 -6.91
CA LYS A 346 5.40 17.28 -8.34
C LYS A 346 4.54 18.26 -9.14
N ALA A 347 3.35 18.65 -8.66
CA ALA A 347 2.53 19.68 -9.31
C ALA A 347 3.27 21.03 -9.41
N VAL A 348 4.08 21.38 -8.39
CA VAL A 348 4.97 22.54 -8.47
C VAL A 348 6.06 22.35 -9.53
N SER A 349 6.72 21.18 -9.59
CA SER A 349 7.77 20.96 -10.60
C SER A 349 7.24 20.92 -12.04
N LEU A 350 5.97 20.58 -12.22
CA LEU A 350 5.25 20.65 -13.49
C LEU A 350 4.73 22.06 -13.84
N GLY A 351 4.88 23.04 -12.94
CA GLY A 351 4.39 24.41 -13.15
C GLY A 351 2.88 24.59 -12.98
N ILE A 352 2.17 23.58 -12.46
CA ILE A 352 0.72 23.64 -12.20
C ILE A 352 0.43 24.56 -10.99
N LEU A 353 1.35 24.57 -10.03
CA LEU A 353 1.32 25.42 -8.84
C LEU A 353 2.59 26.26 -8.72
N ASN A 354 2.46 27.42 -8.06
CA ASN A 354 3.58 28.27 -7.69
C ASN A 354 4.53 27.52 -6.71
N LYS A 355 5.84 27.79 -6.80
CA LYS A 355 6.89 27.36 -5.85
C LYS A 355 6.54 27.53 -4.36
N ASP A 356 5.75 28.53 -3.98
CA ASP A 356 5.38 28.81 -2.58
C ASP A 356 4.60 27.64 -1.97
N TYR A 357 3.90 26.84 -2.79
CA TYR A 357 3.21 25.63 -2.35
C TYR A 357 4.16 24.50 -1.89
N LEU A 358 5.48 24.60 -2.13
CA LEU A 358 6.46 23.65 -1.59
C LEU A 358 6.53 23.71 -0.06
N GLU A 359 6.21 24.84 0.56
CA GLU A 359 6.19 24.96 2.02
C GLU A 359 5.21 23.96 2.65
N ILE A 360 4.10 23.67 1.97
CA ILE A 360 3.11 22.67 2.42
C ILE A 360 3.74 21.28 2.46
N ALA A 361 4.44 20.89 1.39
CA ALA A 361 5.11 19.58 1.30
C ALA A 361 6.29 19.47 2.29
N GLN A 362 7.03 20.56 2.49
CA GLN A 362 8.11 20.63 3.50
C GLN A 362 7.56 20.49 4.91
N LYS A 363 6.46 21.17 5.24
CA LYS A 363 5.78 21.03 6.53
C LYS A 363 5.34 19.58 6.78
N THR A 364 4.84 18.89 5.75
CA THR A 364 4.54 17.47 5.85
C THR A 364 5.78 16.63 6.11
N PHE A 365 6.88 16.89 5.42
CA PHE A 365 8.14 16.17 5.68
C PHE A 365 8.63 16.38 7.11
N GLU A 366 8.53 17.58 7.67
CA GLU A 366 8.84 17.85 9.08
C GLU A 366 7.88 17.12 10.05
N GLY A 367 6.60 17.02 9.72
CA GLY A 367 5.66 16.19 10.46
C GLY A 367 6.05 14.70 10.43
N ILE A 368 6.43 14.19 9.26
CA ILE A 368 6.87 12.80 9.05
C ILE A 368 8.18 12.51 9.77
N ARG A 369 9.13 13.45 9.82
CA ARG A 369 10.41 13.32 10.53
C ARG A 369 10.21 12.86 11.97
N THR A 370 9.18 13.36 12.65
CA THR A 370 8.84 12.94 14.03
C THR A 370 8.38 11.49 14.17
N ARG A 371 8.13 10.81 13.04
CA ARG A 371 7.65 9.43 12.92
C ARG A 371 8.69 8.48 12.31
N ILE A 372 9.93 8.93 12.11
CA ILE A 372 11.02 8.09 11.63
C ILE A 372 11.84 7.65 12.84
N THR A 373 12.00 6.34 13.05
CA THR A 373 12.83 5.82 14.15
C THR A 373 14.32 6.04 13.90
N ARG A 374 15.16 5.74 14.90
CA ARG A 374 16.64 5.83 14.77
C ARG A 374 17.18 4.88 13.71
N GLU A 375 16.48 3.80 13.48
CA GLU A 375 16.80 2.77 12.51
C GLU A 375 16.27 3.12 11.12
N GLY A 376 15.44 4.15 10.96
CA GLY A 376 14.84 4.55 9.68
C GLY A 376 13.46 3.93 9.39
N ASP A 377 12.81 3.33 10.39
CA ASP A 377 11.43 2.82 10.24
C ASP A 377 10.44 4.00 10.23
N VAL A 378 9.63 4.10 9.19
CA VAL A 378 8.51 5.06 9.11
C VAL A 378 7.32 4.49 9.86
N LEU A 379 6.87 5.20 10.88
CA LEU A 379 5.73 4.85 11.73
C LEU A 379 4.45 5.57 11.29
N GLY A 380 3.31 5.18 11.88
CA GLY A 380 2.00 5.81 11.64
C GLY A 380 1.42 5.51 10.26
N VAL A 381 1.89 4.43 9.62
CA VAL A 381 1.42 3.96 8.32
C VAL A 381 0.33 2.93 8.57
N SER A 382 -0.86 3.12 8.00
CA SER A 382 -1.90 2.09 8.12
C SER A 382 -1.64 0.89 7.20
N GLU A 383 -2.03 -0.30 7.64
CA GLU A 383 -1.91 -1.55 6.86
C GLU A 383 -2.77 -1.55 5.58
N GLY A 384 -2.65 -2.59 4.74
CA GLY A 384 -3.51 -2.78 3.57
C GLY A 384 -4.99 -2.65 3.95
N THR A 385 -5.74 -1.80 3.24
CA THR A 385 -7.08 -1.37 3.64
C THR A 385 -7.95 -1.29 2.39
N GLY A 386 -9.06 -2.04 2.37
CA GLY A 386 -10.07 -1.92 1.31
C GLY A 386 -11.16 -0.89 1.66
N PRO A 387 -12.20 -0.76 0.82
CA PRO A 387 -13.34 0.09 1.12
C PRO A 387 -14.09 -0.41 2.35
N GLY A 388 -14.46 0.52 3.24
CA GLY A 388 -15.24 0.20 4.44
C GLY A 388 -15.96 1.43 5.00
N ASP A 389 -16.55 1.26 6.18
CA ASP A 389 -17.18 2.34 6.92
C ASP A 389 -16.17 3.14 7.77
N TYR A 390 -16.66 4.14 8.50
CA TYR A 390 -15.85 4.97 9.38
C TYR A 390 -15.04 4.14 10.40
N ILE A 391 -15.69 3.16 11.05
CA ILE A 391 -15.04 2.35 12.08
C ILE A 391 -13.91 1.54 11.46
N TYR A 392 -14.18 0.90 10.33
CA TYR A 392 -13.19 0.12 9.60
C TYR A 392 -11.91 0.92 9.30
N TYR A 393 -12.02 2.16 8.80
CA TYR A 393 -10.86 3.01 8.53
C TYR A 393 -10.13 3.47 9.79
N THR A 394 -10.89 3.84 10.82
CA THR A 394 -10.34 4.44 12.04
C THR A 394 -9.71 3.42 12.98
N THR A 395 -10.02 2.13 12.82
CA THR A 395 -9.44 1.04 13.61
C THR A 395 -8.37 0.23 12.88
N ARG A 396 -7.97 0.60 11.66
CA ARG A 396 -6.87 -0.09 10.95
C ARG A 396 -5.59 -0.05 11.78
N LYS A 397 -4.84 -1.15 11.79
CA LYS A 397 -3.55 -1.18 12.47
C LYS A 397 -2.59 -0.22 11.79
N THR A 398 -1.81 0.49 12.61
CA THR A 398 -0.73 1.37 12.14
C THR A 398 0.62 0.82 12.58
N GLY A 399 1.62 0.98 11.73
CA GLY A 399 2.96 0.44 11.94
C GLY A 399 3.93 0.90 10.86
N THR A 400 4.87 0.03 10.51
CA THR A 400 5.82 0.23 9.41
C THR A 400 5.54 -0.78 8.31
N PHE A 401 5.30 -0.29 7.10
CA PHE A 401 4.99 -1.10 5.94
C PHE A 401 5.76 -0.62 4.70
N PRO A 402 6.01 -1.49 3.69
CA PRO A 402 6.74 -1.12 2.48
C PRO A 402 6.17 0.10 1.76
N HIS A 403 4.84 0.21 1.62
CA HIS A 403 4.20 1.37 0.99
C HIS A 403 4.43 2.66 1.77
N GLY A 404 4.56 2.58 3.10
CA GLY A 404 4.91 3.72 3.95
C GLY A 404 6.33 4.20 3.71
N GLN A 405 7.30 3.28 3.73
CA GLN A 405 8.70 3.59 3.41
C GLN A 405 8.79 4.22 2.02
N GLY A 406 8.19 3.59 1.01
CA GLY A 406 8.25 4.05 -0.37
C GLY A 406 7.62 5.42 -0.58
N SER A 407 6.49 5.70 0.05
CA SER A 407 5.83 7.00 -0.05
C SER A 407 6.68 8.13 0.54
N VAL A 408 7.36 7.89 1.67
CA VAL A 408 8.28 8.87 2.27
C VAL A 408 9.51 9.07 1.40
N LEU A 409 10.05 8.01 0.80
CA LEU A 409 11.18 8.12 -0.14
C LEU A 409 10.80 8.85 -1.44
N LEU A 410 9.58 8.66 -1.95
CA LEU A 410 9.05 9.41 -3.09
C LEU A 410 8.98 10.91 -2.79
N LEU A 411 8.40 11.28 -1.63
CA LEU A 411 8.39 12.67 -1.17
C LEU A 411 9.81 13.21 -1.00
N GLY A 412 10.69 12.44 -0.35
CA GLY A 412 12.09 12.80 -0.17
C GLY A 412 12.82 13.06 -1.49
N GLY A 413 12.63 12.21 -2.49
CA GLY A 413 13.16 12.41 -3.85
C GLY A 413 12.65 13.69 -4.50
N ALA A 414 11.33 13.93 -4.44
CA ALA A 414 10.70 15.12 -5.02
C ALA A 414 11.13 16.43 -4.34
N LEU A 415 11.46 16.40 -3.04
CA LEU A 415 11.99 17.55 -2.31
C LEU A 415 13.50 17.73 -2.50
N ASN A 416 14.27 16.65 -2.62
CA ASN A 416 15.73 16.67 -2.76
C ASN A 416 16.23 17.20 -4.12
N GLU A 417 15.39 17.27 -5.15
CA GLU A 417 15.71 18.06 -6.36
C GLU A 417 15.86 19.57 -6.05
N LYS A 418 15.46 20.03 -4.85
CA LYS A 418 15.39 21.44 -4.45
C LYS A 418 15.92 21.76 -3.04
N LEU A 419 16.23 20.75 -2.21
CA LEU A 419 17.01 20.83 -0.96
C LEU A 419 18.49 20.57 -1.27
#